data_AF-A0A0F9JV96-F1
#
_entry.id   AF-A0A0F9JV96-F1
#
_cell.length_a   1.000
_cell.length_b   1.000
_cell.length_c   1.000
_cell.angle_alpha   90.00
_cell.angle_beta   90.00
_cell.angle_gamma   90.00
#
_symmetry.space_group_name_H-M   'P 1'
#
loop_
_entity.id
_entity.type
_entity.pdbx_description
1 polymer ?
#
loop_
_entity_poly.entity_id
_entity_poly.type
_entity_poly.pdbx_seq_one_letter_code
_entity_poly.pdbx_strand_id
1 'polypeptide(L)'
;MLGLRETDRFNTFDVYVDDKEFYKKYGRYRCFQIEFDDTEEVLDKDEIITHAKKVTVIFSYPLSGEFRFEFKNSQGKITRREFALFIQSTYRRIYDEESSKPVENISGMLNRQRTDGPYGIWGHHIGDLVIEGVRHIGNNVYSLSIGS
;
A
#
# COMPACT_ATOMS: atom_id res chain seq x y z
N MET A 1 -11.88 -24.08 29.84
CA MET A 1 -12.10 -22.64 30.11
C MET A 1 -11.20 -21.88 29.15
N LEU A 2 -11.83 -21.14 28.22
CA LEU A 2 -11.27 -20.21 27.21
C LEU A 2 -10.20 -20.76 26.25
N GLY A 3 -10.68 -21.27 25.11
CA GLY A 3 -9.87 -21.43 23.90
C GLY A 3 -9.44 -20.06 23.36
N LEU A 4 -8.18 -19.98 22.95
CA LEU A 4 -7.63 -18.86 22.21
C LEU A 4 -8.46 -18.65 20.93
N ARG A 5 -8.93 -17.42 20.72
CA ARG A 5 -9.73 -17.06 19.53
C ARG A 5 -8.83 -17.15 18.29
N GLU A 6 -9.36 -17.70 17.20
CA GLU A 6 -8.74 -17.82 15.87
C GLU A 6 -8.31 -16.49 15.20
N THR A 7 -8.46 -15.35 15.87
CA THR A 7 -8.29 -14.01 15.30
C THR A 7 -6.85 -13.49 15.26
N ASP A 8 -5.87 -14.22 15.79
CA ASP A 8 -4.49 -13.73 15.95
C ASP A 8 -3.51 -14.22 14.86
N ARG A 9 -3.97 -14.88 13.79
CA ARG A 9 -3.07 -15.46 12.78
C ARG A 9 -2.67 -14.55 11.60
N PHE A 10 -3.17 -13.32 11.50
CA PHE A 10 -2.90 -12.46 10.33
C PHE A 10 -2.68 -10.99 10.72
N ASN A 11 -1.55 -10.68 11.38
CA ASN A 11 -1.18 -9.28 11.67
C ASN A 11 -0.32 -8.64 10.57
N THR A 12 0.07 -9.39 9.55
CA THR A 12 0.70 -8.89 8.33
C THR A 12 0.21 -9.78 7.21
N PHE A 13 -0.31 -9.17 6.14
CA PHE A 13 -0.59 -9.90 4.91
C PHE A 13 0.22 -9.24 3.80
N ASP A 14 0.84 -10.09 3.01
CA ASP A 14 1.64 -9.65 1.91
C ASP A 14 0.76 -9.51 0.67
N VAL A 15 0.93 -8.42 -0.05
CA VAL A 15 0.24 -8.15 -1.33
C VAL A 15 1.19 -8.57 -2.45
N TYR A 16 1.56 -9.85 -2.47
CA TYR A 16 2.44 -10.38 -3.51
C TYR A 16 1.67 -10.84 -4.74
N VAL A 17 2.38 -11.03 -5.86
CA VAL A 17 1.97 -11.95 -6.93
C VAL A 17 2.68 -13.28 -6.67
N ASP A 18 1.96 -14.38 -6.47
CA ASP A 18 2.55 -15.70 -6.19
C ASP A 18 3.16 -16.32 -7.46
N ASP A 19 4.38 -15.89 -7.80
CA ASP A 19 5.24 -16.57 -8.76
C ASP A 19 6.21 -17.49 -7.99
N LYS A 20 5.76 -18.73 -7.74
CA LYS A 20 6.53 -19.75 -7.02
C LYS A 20 7.87 -20.07 -7.67
N GLU A 21 7.98 -19.95 -9.00
CA GLU A 21 9.25 -20.17 -9.70
C GLU A 21 10.22 -19.01 -9.49
N PHE A 22 9.72 -17.77 -9.52
CA PHE A 22 10.51 -16.59 -9.20
C PHE A 22 11.02 -16.60 -7.77
N TYR A 23 10.17 -16.94 -6.79
CA TYR A 23 10.59 -17.06 -5.39
C TYR A 23 11.67 -18.13 -5.21
N LYS A 24 11.47 -19.33 -5.78
CA LYS A 24 12.49 -20.40 -5.72
C LYS A 24 13.82 -19.99 -6.33
N LYS A 25 13.80 -19.16 -7.38
CA LYS A 25 15.00 -18.75 -8.11
C LYS A 25 15.72 -17.56 -7.48
N TYR A 26 15.00 -16.61 -6.89
CA TYR A 26 15.57 -15.32 -6.46
C TYR A 26 15.33 -14.99 -4.98
N GLY A 27 14.56 -15.81 -4.25
CA GLY A 27 14.26 -15.59 -2.84
C GLY A 27 13.46 -14.32 -2.56
N ARG A 28 12.75 -13.78 -3.56
CA ARG A 28 11.94 -12.56 -3.46
C ARG A 28 10.54 -12.81 -3.99
N TYR A 29 9.57 -12.15 -3.37
CA TYR A 29 8.21 -12.08 -3.89
C TYR A 29 8.08 -10.94 -4.91
N ARG A 30 7.10 -11.01 -5.81
CA ARG A 30 6.71 -9.88 -6.65
C ARG A 30 5.86 -8.93 -5.82
N CYS A 31 6.31 -7.68 -5.68
CA CYS A 31 5.55 -6.58 -5.10
C CYS A 31 4.46 -6.09 -6.08
N PHE A 32 3.44 -5.41 -5.57
CA PHE A 32 2.31 -4.94 -6.38
C PHE A 32 2.48 -3.46 -6.76
N GLN A 33 2.62 -3.14 -8.04
CA GLN A 33 2.91 -1.77 -8.49
C GLN A 33 1.71 -0.84 -8.31
N ILE A 34 1.97 0.38 -7.82
CA ILE A 34 0.90 1.32 -7.43
C ILE A 34 0.15 1.90 -8.64
N GLU A 35 0.82 2.10 -9.77
CA GLU A 35 0.18 2.63 -10.98
C GLU A 35 -0.61 1.61 -11.78
N PHE A 36 -0.45 0.29 -11.55
CA PHE A 36 -1.17 -0.71 -12.33
C PHE A 36 -2.55 -0.99 -11.73
N ASP A 37 -3.61 -0.62 -12.46
CA ASP A 37 -5.00 -0.94 -12.10
C ASP A 37 -5.35 -2.44 -12.13
N ASP A 38 -4.40 -3.30 -12.51
CA ASP A 38 -4.64 -4.72 -12.59
C ASP A 38 -4.58 -5.40 -11.23
N THR A 39 -5.73 -5.49 -10.57
CA THR A 39 -5.86 -6.20 -9.30
C THR A 39 -6.17 -7.68 -9.45
N GLU A 40 -6.18 -8.23 -10.67
CA GLU A 40 -6.32 -9.67 -10.87
C GLU A 40 -5.08 -10.44 -10.41
N GLU A 41 -3.92 -9.79 -10.38
CA GLU A 41 -2.66 -10.39 -9.92
C GLU A 41 -2.48 -10.37 -8.39
N VAL A 42 -3.39 -9.74 -7.64
CA VAL A 42 -3.31 -9.70 -6.18
C VAL A 42 -3.49 -11.11 -5.61
N LEU A 43 -2.50 -11.60 -4.86
CA LEU A 43 -2.58 -12.89 -4.18
C LEU A 43 -3.74 -12.93 -3.19
N ASP A 44 -4.56 -13.98 -3.30
CA ASP A 44 -5.78 -14.18 -2.51
C ASP A 44 -6.68 -12.94 -2.51
N LYS A 45 -6.84 -12.30 -3.67
CA LYS A 45 -7.59 -11.04 -3.86
C LYS A 45 -8.95 -10.96 -3.15
N ASP A 46 -9.64 -12.09 -2.98
CA ASP A 46 -10.96 -12.20 -2.37
C ASP A 46 -10.93 -12.54 -0.86
N GLU A 47 -9.75 -12.75 -0.27
CA GLU A 47 -9.60 -12.95 1.17
C GLU A 47 -10.02 -11.70 1.94
N ILE A 48 -10.86 -11.90 2.96
CA ILE A 48 -11.31 -10.85 3.86
C ILE A 48 -10.19 -10.54 4.86
N ILE A 49 -9.64 -9.32 4.79
CA ILE A 49 -8.66 -8.80 5.74
C ILE A 49 -9.32 -8.43 7.07
N THR A 50 -10.51 -7.85 7.01
CA THR A 50 -11.22 -7.40 8.22
C THR A 50 -12.72 -7.31 8.02
N HIS A 51 -13.45 -7.45 9.12
CA HIS A 51 -14.89 -7.21 9.22
C HIS A 51 -15.24 -5.78 9.69
N ALA A 52 -14.25 -4.91 9.84
CA ALA A 52 -14.47 -3.53 10.20
C ALA A 52 -15.15 -2.77 9.04
N LYS A 53 -16.14 -1.93 9.36
CA LYS A 53 -16.74 -1.00 8.39
C LYS A 53 -15.85 0.19 8.05
N LYS A 54 -14.83 0.42 8.89
CA LYS A 54 -13.89 1.53 8.77
C LYS A 54 -12.54 1.11 9.31
N VAL A 55 -11.50 1.36 8.52
CA VAL A 55 -10.10 1.23 8.92
C VAL A 55 -9.35 2.52 8.64
N THR A 56 -8.23 2.71 9.33
CA THR A 56 -7.29 3.80 9.05
C THR A 56 -6.01 3.20 8.48
N VAL A 57 -5.52 3.78 7.38
CA VAL A 57 -4.27 3.35 6.75
C VAL A 57 -3.26 4.50 6.83
N ILE A 58 -2.04 4.18 7.24
CA ILE A 58 -0.92 5.12 7.39
C ILE A 58 -0.05 5.07 6.13
N PHE A 59 0.11 6.22 5.49
CA PHE A 59 0.96 6.45 4.33
C PHE A 59 2.13 7.32 4.79
N SER A 60 3.36 6.87 4.59
CA SER A 60 4.55 7.57 5.09
C SER A 60 5.68 7.65 4.08
N TYR A 61 5.74 6.74 3.11
CA TYR A 61 6.79 6.73 2.09
C TYR A 61 6.22 6.89 0.69
N PRO A 62 6.77 7.76 -0.17
CA PRO A 62 7.92 8.63 0.05
C PRO A 62 7.49 10.05 0.47
N LEU A 63 6.69 10.13 1.53
CA LEU A 63 6.11 11.38 2.01
C LEU A 63 7.02 12.00 3.08
N SER A 64 6.81 13.28 3.40
CA SER A 64 7.60 13.98 4.42
C SER A 64 7.18 13.68 5.87
N GLY A 65 6.09 12.93 6.05
CA GLY A 65 5.54 12.57 7.35
C GLY A 65 4.51 11.44 7.24
N GLU A 66 3.84 11.13 8.36
CA GLU A 66 2.76 10.15 8.38
C GLU A 66 1.40 10.80 8.07
N PHE A 67 0.73 10.29 7.05
CA PHE A 67 -0.60 10.71 6.64
C PHE A 67 -1.60 9.58 6.83
N ARG A 68 -2.77 9.90 7.38
CA ARG A 68 -3.78 8.91 7.76
C ARG A 68 -5.03 9.10 6.93
N PHE A 69 -5.45 8.04 6.26
CA PHE A 69 -6.67 8.04 5.46
C PHE A 69 -7.63 6.95 5.92
N GLU A 70 -8.92 7.27 5.89
CA GLU A 70 -9.97 6.33 6.28
C GLU A 70 -10.46 5.55 5.06
N PHE A 71 -10.40 4.22 5.14
CA PHE A 71 -11.09 3.35 4.20
C PHE A 71 -12.41 2.87 4.83
N LYS A 72 -13.53 3.28 4.23
CA LYS A 72 -14.89 2.93 4.66
C LYS A 72 -15.48 1.92 3.69
N ASN A 73 -15.96 0.80 4.21
CA ASN A 73 -16.74 -0.19 3.47
C ASN A 73 -18.07 -0.42 4.20
N SER A 74 -19.19 -0.13 3.51
CA SER A 74 -20.53 -0.23 4.07
C SER A 74 -20.96 -1.66 4.39
N GLN A 75 -20.36 -2.65 3.72
CA GLN A 75 -20.68 -4.06 3.87
C GLN A 75 -20.00 -4.71 5.09
N GLY A 76 -19.04 -4.03 5.73
CA GLY A 76 -18.32 -4.56 6.89
C GLY A 76 -17.49 -5.80 6.57
N LYS A 77 -16.96 -5.86 5.35
CA LYS A 77 -15.99 -6.85 4.87
C LYS A 77 -15.06 -6.10 3.93
N ILE A 78 -13.77 -6.14 4.19
CA ILE A 78 -12.76 -5.54 3.33
C ILE A 78 -11.87 -6.66 2.80
N THR A 79 -11.81 -6.83 1.48
CA THR A 79 -10.93 -7.83 0.85
C THR A 79 -9.54 -7.30 0.53
N ARG A 80 -8.58 -8.19 0.27
CA ARG A 80 -7.23 -7.82 -0.21
C ARG A 80 -7.26 -6.93 -1.44
N ARG A 81 -8.10 -7.25 -2.43
CA ARG A 81 -8.31 -6.43 -3.61
C ARG A 81 -8.75 -5.02 -3.26
N GLU A 82 -9.82 -4.91 -2.46
CA GLU A 82 -10.38 -3.62 -2.10
C GLU A 82 -9.37 -2.76 -1.34
N PHE A 83 -8.56 -3.38 -0.48
CA PHE A 83 -7.49 -2.72 0.23
C PHE A 83 -6.37 -2.23 -0.70
N ALA A 84 -5.94 -3.06 -1.66
CA ALA A 84 -4.95 -2.69 -2.68
C ALA A 84 -5.44 -1.50 -3.53
N LEU A 85 -6.69 -1.55 -4.03
CA LEU A 85 -7.32 -0.46 -4.77
C LEU A 85 -7.38 0.83 -3.95
N PHE A 86 -7.70 0.73 -2.67
CA PHE A 86 -7.70 1.88 -1.77
C PHE A 86 -6.30 2.50 -1.63
N ILE A 87 -5.24 1.68 -1.49
CA ILE A 87 -3.86 2.19 -1.42
C ILE A 87 -3.48 2.88 -2.73
N GLN A 88 -3.73 2.24 -3.87
CA GLN A 88 -3.38 2.77 -5.19
C GLN A 88 -4.07 4.10 -5.48
N SER A 89 -5.40 4.14 -5.31
CA SER A 89 -6.18 5.37 -5.52
C SER A 89 -5.77 6.48 -4.57
N THR A 90 -5.40 6.14 -3.32
CA THR A 90 -4.92 7.13 -2.35
C THR A 90 -3.54 7.68 -2.74
N TYR A 91 -2.60 6.85 -3.21
CA TYR A 91 -1.32 7.36 -3.72
C TYR A 91 -1.48 8.23 -4.96
N ARG A 92 -2.33 7.86 -5.92
CA ARG A 92 -2.62 8.71 -7.07
C ARG A 92 -3.13 10.07 -6.64
N ARG A 93 -4.13 10.10 -5.74
CA ARG A 93 -4.63 11.34 -5.17
C ARG A 93 -3.53 12.16 -4.48
N ILE A 94 -2.68 11.53 -3.68
CA ILE A 94 -1.55 12.19 -3.00
C ILE A 94 -0.62 12.85 -4.02
N TYR A 95 -0.26 12.15 -5.10
CA TYR A 95 0.62 12.68 -6.15
C TYR A 95 -0.06 13.80 -6.97
N ASP A 96 -1.36 13.66 -7.26
CA ASP A 96 -2.16 14.66 -7.98
C ASP A 96 -2.32 15.96 -7.16
N GLU A 97 -2.54 15.83 -5.84
CA GLU A 97 -2.70 16.95 -4.91
C GLU A 97 -1.36 17.63 -4.56
N GLU A 98 -0.22 16.95 -4.77
CA GLU A 98 1.09 17.46 -4.38
C GLU A 98 1.53 18.68 -5.21
N SER A 99 1.35 18.62 -6.54
CA SER A 99 1.75 19.68 -7.45
C SER A 99 1.04 19.55 -8.78
N SER A 100 0.52 20.68 -9.29
CA SER A 100 -0.01 20.77 -10.66
C SER A 100 1.07 20.90 -11.74
N LYS A 101 2.34 21.02 -11.34
CA LYS A 101 3.49 21.14 -12.24
C LYS A 101 4.31 19.85 -12.29
N PRO A 102 4.83 19.47 -13.47
CA PRO A 102 5.82 18.41 -13.56
C PRO A 102 6.99 18.67 -12.63
N VAL A 103 7.41 17.63 -11.90
CA VAL A 103 8.54 17.69 -10.97
C VAL A 103 9.75 17.09 -11.65
N GLU A 104 10.83 17.86 -11.68
CA GLU A 104 12.09 17.43 -12.29
C GLU A 104 12.79 16.35 -11.46
N ASN A 105 13.68 15.63 -12.14
CA ASN A 105 14.58 14.72 -11.47
C ASN A 105 15.68 15.47 -10.71
N ILE A 106 16.26 14.82 -9.71
CA ILE A 106 17.50 15.25 -9.07
C ILE A 106 18.60 15.16 -10.13
N SER A 107 19.42 16.22 -10.27
CA SER A 107 20.48 16.27 -11.29
C SER A 107 21.41 15.05 -11.19
N GLY A 108 21.52 14.30 -12.30
CA GLY A 108 22.32 13.08 -12.38
C GLY A 108 21.66 11.81 -11.82
N MET A 109 20.39 11.85 -11.42
CA MET A 109 19.64 10.70 -10.90
C MET A 109 18.30 10.54 -11.64
N LEU A 110 17.70 9.35 -11.54
CA LEU A 110 16.34 9.09 -12.05
C LEU A 110 15.25 9.52 -11.04
N ASN A 111 15.63 9.67 -9.77
CA ASN A 111 14.78 10.08 -8.67
C ASN A 111 14.24 11.51 -8.82
N ARG A 112 13.00 11.75 -8.37
CA ARG A 112 12.39 13.09 -8.38
C ARG A 112 12.89 13.99 -7.25
N GLN A 113 12.90 15.29 -7.51
CA GLN A 113 13.11 16.29 -6.47
C GLN A 113 11.99 16.28 -5.43
N ARG A 114 12.32 16.77 -4.23
CA ARG A 114 11.34 17.04 -3.17
C ARG A 114 10.44 18.20 -3.56
N THR A 115 9.17 18.10 -3.23
CA THR A 115 8.20 19.20 -3.32
C THR A 115 7.85 19.75 -1.94
N ASP A 116 7.37 20.99 -1.92
CA ASP A 116 6.82 21.66 -0.73
C ASP A 116 5.28 21.61 -0.71
N GLY A 117 4.70 20.63 -1.41
CA GLY A 117 3.27 20.39 -1.44
C GLY A 117 2.73 19.83 -0.11
N PRO A 118 1.41 19.58 -0.04
CA PRO A 118 0.75 19.12 1.19
C PRO A 118 1.34 17.84 1.79
N TYR A 119 1.98 16.98 0.98
CA TYR A 119 2.56 15.72 1.42
C TYR A 119 4.09 15.73 1.45
N GLY A 120 4.73 16.66 0.75
CA GLY A 120 6.18 16.82 0.71
C GLY A 120 6.88 15.61 0.10
N ILE A 121 6.39 15.16 -1.06
CA ILE A 121 6.87 13.96 -1.78
C ILE A 121 8.32 14.15 -2.20
N TRP A 122 9.16 13.11 -2.05
CA TRP A 122 10.57 13.13 -2.46
C TRP A 122 11.01 11.79 -3.05
N GLY A 123 12.14 11.76 -3.75
CA GLY A 123 12.81 10.51 -4.13
C GLY A 123 12.19 9.78 -5.33
N HIS A 124 10.94 9.32 -5.24
CA HIS A 124 10.39 8.39 -6.24
C HIS A 124 9.17 8.95 -6.96
N HIS A 125 9.13 8.71 -8.28
CA HIS A 125 7.90 8.92 -9.03
C HIS A 125 6.89 7.85 -8.65
N ILE A 126 5.60 8.13 -8.79
CA ILE A 126 4.54 7.17 -8.41
C ILE A 126 4.66 5.85 -9.19
N GLY A 127 5.13 5.91 -10.44
CA GLY A 127 5.37 4.73 -11.28
C GLY A 127 6.47 3.81 -10.77
N ASP A 128 7.35 4.30 -9.89
CA ASP A 128 8.37 3.48 -9.25
C ASP A 128 7.80 2.71 -8.04
N LEU A 129 6.70 3.19 -7.46
CA LEU A 129 6.25 2.69 -6.16
C LEU A 129 5.57 1.33 -6.24
N VAL A 130 5.92 0.49 -5.28
CA VAL A 130 5.36 -0.86 -5.13
C VAL A 130 4.90 -1.11 -3.70
N ILE A 131 3.76 -1.78 -3.55
CA ILE A 131 3.27 -2.27 -2.27
C ILE A 131 4.06 -3.55 -1.94
N GLU A 132 4.85 -3.50 -0.87
CA GLU A 132 5.61 -4.65 -0.39
C GLU A 132 4.89 -5.41 0.72
N GLY A 133 4.02 -4.72 1.47
CA GLY A 133 3.24 -5.36 2.53
C GLY A 133 2.31 -4.40 3.26
N VAL A 134 1.34 -5.00 3.95
CA VAL A 134 0.39 -4.29 4.82
C VAL A 134 0.38 -4.95 6.18
N ARG A 135 0.56 -4.15 7.23
CA ARG A 135 0.59 -4.64 8.61
C ARG A 135 -0.54 -4.04 9.43
N HIS A 136 -1.31 -4.89 10.11
CA HIS A 136 -2.26 -4.46 11.12
C HIS A 136 -1.50 -4.13 12.40
N ILE A 137 -1.65 -2.90 12.90
CA ILE A 137 -0.96 -2.40 14.10
C ILE A 137 -1.91 -2.15 15.27
N GLY A 138 -3.16 -2.61 15.16
CA GLY A 138 -4.19 -2.54 16.21
C GLY A 138 -5.24 -1.47 15.95
N ASN A 139 -6.38 -1.56 16.65
CA ASN A 139 -7.50 -0.60 16.58
C ASN A 139 -7.99 -0.29 15.16
N ASN A 140 -8.01 -1.29 14.26
CA ASN A 140 -8.33 -1.12 12.84
C ASN A 140 -7.39 -0.15 12.10
N VAL A 141 -6.15 -0.04 12.57
CA VAL A 141 -5.10 0.77 11.95
C VAL A 141 -4.10 -0.14 11.24
N TYR A 142 -3.74 0.24 10.02
CA TYR A 142 -2.80 -0.48 9.18
C TYR A 142 -1.64 0.44 8.76
N SER A 143 -0.43 -0.09 8.74
CA SER A 143 0.76 0.57 8.20
C SER A 143 1.21 -0.10 6.90
N LEU A 144 1.73 0.69 5.97
CA LEU A 144 2.22 0.22 4.68
C LEU A 144 3.74 0.02 4.69
N SER A 145 4.21 -1.04 4.04
CA SER A 145 5.59 -1.15 3.54
C SER A 145 5.55 -0.84 2.05
N ILE A 146 6.16 0.27 1.65
CA ILE A 146 6.24 0.70 0.26
C ILE A 146 7.71 0.72 -0.14
N GLY A 147 8.00 0.10 -1.28
CA GLY A 147 9.31 0.09 -1.91
C GLY A 147 9.29 0.85 -3.24
N SER A 148 10.43 0.79 -3.92
CA SER A 148 10.67 1.36 -5.25
C SER A 148 11.90 0.76 -5.90
#